data_AF-A0A846TC97-F1
#
_entry.id   AF-A0A846TC97-F1
#
_cell.length_a   1.000
_cell.length_b   1.000
_cell.length_c   1.000
_cell.angle_alpha   90.00
_cell.angle_beta   90.00
_cell.angle_gamma   90.00
#
_symmetry.space_group_name_H-M   'P 1'
#
loop_
_entity.id
_entity.type
_entity.pdbx_description
1 polymer ?
#
loop_
_entity_poly.entity_id
_entity_poly.type
_entity_poly.pdbx_seq_one_letter_code
_entity_poly.pdbx_strand_id
1 'polypeptide(L)'
;MEIKMLKFTDLYVIQIVGLLKNKKFSGDCNMQFRSTRAYLHFSDGLLIGASYGTLLKTKALNQILWVSDGEIELAPQTYTASDWDFNEVIDQVILQSSPSMPNICPFLRNLTLEKSKLTIQDQSVFMTIGQLILNNMRGSSADVEQLQSNLSPSEFWKGFFYLSGSGRLIGDYGKSLSTLLLKVQGDIMSHLQKILGKRIAEAYHERLSQEMDELWPNLPKHKNYDRIYGAYDRIYGAAPYRTWTKLLGETITKVASSGLGQSCYKKAWAALKPEDANLLQQLLN
;
A
#
# COMPACT_ATOMS: atom_id res chain seq x y z
N MET A 1 15.89 19.67 -8.00
CA MET A 1 15.85 18.28 -7.49
C MET A 1 14.66 17.64 -8.18
N GLU A 2 14.87 16.74 -9.14
CA GLU A 2 13.76 16.03 -9.76
C GLU A 2 13.14 15.11 -8.71
N ILE A 3 11.87 15.34 -8.39
CA ILE A 3 11.14 14.47 -7.48
C ILE A 3 10.77 13.22 -8.29
N LYS A 4 11.32 12.07 -7.88
CA LYS A 4 11.08 10.78 -8.52
C LYS A 4 9.67 10.29 -8.17
N MET A 5 8.83 10.07 -9.17
CA MET A 5 7.55 9.38 -8.97
C MET A 5 7.82 7.92 -8.55
N LEU A 6 7.11 7.45 -7.53
CA LEU A 6 7.26 6.11 -6.99
C LEU A 6 6.05 5.25 -7.34
N LYS A 7 6.25 3.96 -7.55
CA LYS A 7 5.17 3.06 -7.94
C LYS A 7 4.18 2.86 -6.81
N PHE A 8 2.93 2.66 -7.15
CA PHE A 8 1.93 2.07 -6.28
C PHE A 8 1.28 0.89 -7.00
N THR A 9 0.90 -0.14 -6.24
CA THR A 9 0.19 -1.32 -6.77
C THR A 9 -0.57 -2.01 -5.65
N ASP A 10 -1.58 -2.77 -6.02
CA ASP A 10 -2.43 -3.53 -5.11
C ASP A 10 -3.20 -2.64 -4.11
N LEU A 11 -3.48 -1.39 -4.50
CA LEU A 11 -4.44 -0.50 -3.85
C LEU A 11 -5.04 0.45 -4.88
N TYR A 12 -6.24 0.93 -4.60
CA TYR A 12 -6.93 1.86 -5.47
C TYR A 12 -6.65 3.31 -5.11
N VAL A 13 -6.72 4.20 -6.11
CA VAL A 13 -6.63 5.65 -5.91
C VAL A 13 -7.63 6.14 -4.86
N ILE A 14 -8.84 5.57 -4.77
CA ILE A 14 -9.78 5.92 -3.68
C ILE A 14 -9.17 5.70 -2.30
N GLN A 15 -8.42 4.62 -2.08
CA GLN A 15 -7.73 4.36 -0.81
C GLN A 15 -6.60 5.36 -0.57
N ILE A 16 -5.86 5.74 -1.62
CA ILE A 16 -4.82 6.79 -1.55
C ILE A 16 -5.42 8.12 -1.12
N VAL A 17 -6.54 8.53 -1.71
CA VAL A 17 -7.24 9.77 -1.33
C VAL A 17 -7.62 9.74 0.14
N GLY A 18 -8.15 8.63 0.62
CA GLY A 18 -8.45 8.41 2.02
C GLY A 18 -7.25 8.50 2.97
N LEU A 19 -6.12 7.91 2.57
CA LEU A 19 -4.86 8.00 3.30
C LEU A 19 -4.37 9.44 3.42
N LEU A 20 -4.42 10.21 2.33
CA LEU A 20 -4.01 11.61 2.31
C LEU A 20 -4.97 12.47 3.15
N LYS A 21 -6.27 12.18 3.11
CA LYS A 21 -7.26 12.79 3.99
C LYS A 21 -6.96 12.54 5.46
N ASN A 22 -6.68 11.29 5.82
CA ASN A 22 -6.34 10.92 7.18
C ASN A 22 -5.09 11.63 7.70
N LYS A 23 -4.08 11.79 6.84
CA LYS A 23 -2.83 12.49 7.14
C LYS A 23 -2.94 14.01 7.17
N LYS A 24 -4.10 14.58 6.80
CA LYS A 24 -4.28 16.02 6.62
C LYS A 24 -3.29 16.62 5.61
N PHE A 25 -2.99 15.86 4.55
CA PHE A 25 -2.04 16.31 3.53
C PHE A 25 -2.54 17.59 2.85
N SER A 26 -1.61 18.53 2.60
CA SER A 26 -1.87 19.73 1.80
C SER A 26 -0.84 19.79 0.68
N GLY A 27 -1.33 19.90 -0.55
CA GLY A 27 -0.49 19.98 -1.73
C GLY A 27 -1.02 19.19 -2.91
N ASP A 28 -0.13 18.93 -3.85
CA ASP A 28 -0.41 18.18 -5.05
C ASP A 28 -0.07 16.70 -4.86
N CYS A 29 -0.99 15.87 -5.33
CA CYS A 29 -0.78 14.45 -5.53
C CYS A 29 -0.83 14.20 -7.05
N ASN A 30 0.36 14.13 -7.63
CA ASN A 30 0.57 13.89 -9.04
C ASN A 30 0.58 12.39 -9.28
N MET A 31 -0.22 11.92 -10.23
CA MET A 31 -0.28 10.51 -10.58
C MET A 31 -0.03 10.31 -12.07
N GLN A 32 0.66 9.23 -12.42
CA GLN A 32 0.90 8.80 -13.78
C GLN A 32 0.34 7.39 -13.94
N PHE A 33 -0.61 7.24 -14.86
CA PHE A 33 -1.19 5.95 -15.23
C PHE A 33 -0.88 5.70 -16.71
N ARG A 34 0.00 4.75 -16.99
CA ARG A 34 0.51 4.51 -18.35
C ARG A 34 1.04 5.82 -18.96
N SER A 35 0.39 6.35 -20.00
CA SER A 35 0.76 7.60 -20.68
C SER A 35 -0.03 8.84 -20.22
N THR A 36 -0.98 8.70 -19.30
CA THR A 36 -1.86 9.82 -18.88
C THR A 36 -1.58 10.26 -17.46
N ARG A 37 -1.55 11.59 -17.24
CA ARG A 37 -1.41 12.19 -15.91
C ARG A 37 -2.76 12.50 -15.28
N ALA A 38 -2.84 12.30 -13.98
CA ALA A 38 -3.89 12.81 -13.13
C ALA A 38 -3.29 13.70 -12.04
N TYR A 39 -4.04 14.71 -11.64
CA TYR A 39 -3.64 15.64 -10.60
C TYR A 39 -4.76 15.75 -9.57
N LEU A 40 -4.41 15.57 -8.31
CA LEU A 40 -5.31 15.72 -7.18
C LEU A 40 -4.76 16.80 -6.26
N HIS A 41 -5.59 17.79 -5.94
CA HIS A 41 -5.21 18.93 -5.10
C HIS A 41 -5.85 18.79 -3.73
N PHE A 42 -5.05 18.94 -2.68
CA PHE A 42 -5.50 18.78 -1.29
C PHE A 42 -5.23 20.01 -0.43
N SER A 43 -6.17 20.29 0.49
CA SER A 43 -6.03 21.30 1.55
C SER A 43 -6.47 20.69 2.88
N ASP A 44 -5.56 20.55 3.83
CA ASP A 44 -5.78 19.92 5.15
C ASP A 44 -6.46 18.55 5.07
N GLY A 45 -6.09 17.74 4.07
CA GLY A 45 -6.67 16.43 3.79
C GLY A 45 -7.98 16.45 3.01
N LEU A 46 -8.58 17.62 2.76
CA LEU A 46 -9.75 17.74 1.90
C LEU A 46 -9.32 17.79 0.45
N LEU A 47 -9.92 16.93 -0.39
CA LEU A 47 -9.72 16.99 -1.83
C LEU A 47 -10.49 18.18 -2.39
N ILE A 48 -9.77 19.16 -2.94
CA ILE A 48 -10.32 20.44 -3.41
C ILE A 48 -10.33 20.57 -4.94
N GLY A 49 -9.62 19.69 -5.64
CA GLY A 49 -9.60 19.64 -7.09
C GLY A 49 -9.08 18.30 -7.63
N ALA A 50 -9.52 17.94 -8.83
CA ALA A 50 -9.06 16.76 -9.55
C ALA A 50 -9.02 17.04 -11.05
N SER A 51 -8.01 16.54 -11.75
CA SER A 51 -7.96 16.55 -13.21
C SER A 51 -7.37 15.25 -13.77
N TYR A 52 -7.81 14.87 -14.97
CA TYR A 52 -7.33 13.72 -15.73
C TYR A 52 -7.51 14.00 -17.22
N GLY A 53 -6.40 14.26 -17.94
CA GLY A 53 -6.47 14.83 -19.28
C GLY A 53 -7.25 16.15 -19.30
N THR A 54 -8.33 16.23 -20.06
CA THR A 54 -9.23 17.40 -20.11
C THR A 54 -10.40 17.33 -19.11
N LEU A 55 -10.53 16.23 -18.37
CA LEU A 55 -11.62 16.04 -17.41
C LEU A 55 -11.27 16.70 -16.08
N LEU A 56 -12.27 17.27 -15.41
CA LEU A 56 -12.14 17.97 -14.13
C LEU A 56 -13.11 17.41 -13.08
N LYS A 57 -12.74 17.58 -11.80
CA LYS A 57 -13.53 17.27 -10.60
C LYS A 57 -14.16 15.86 -10.68
N THR A 58 -15.47 15.75 -10.53
CA THR A 58 -16.22 14.48 -10.52
C THR A 58 -15.96 13.62 -11.75
N LYS A 59 -15.86 14.23 -12.94
CA LYS A 59 -15.58 13.47 -14.18
C LYS A 59 -14.18 12.87 -14.17
N ALA A 60 -13.19 13.60 -13.63
CA ALA A 60 -11.84 13.07 -13.46
C ALA A 60 -11.83 11.94 -12.43
N LEU A 61 -12.48 12.12 -11.28
CA LEU A 61 -12.56 11.10 -10.23
C LEU A 61 -13.20 9.80 -10.71
N ASN A 62 -14.29 9.88 -11.47
CA ASN A 62 -14.92 8.70 -12.07
C ASN A 62 -13.96 7.87 -12.94
N GLN A 63 -12.94 8.50 -13.53
CA GLN A 63 -11.96 7.79 -14.35
C GLN A 63 -10.82 7.19 -13.51
N ILE A 64 -10.42 7.85 -12.42
CA ILE A 64 -9.16 7.53 -11.76
C ILE A 64 -9.32 6.77 -10.44
N LEU A 65 -10.46 6.90 -9.73
CA LEU A 65 -10.63 6.32 -8.39
C LEU A 65 -10.43 4.80 -8.36
N TRP A 66 -10.71 4.14 -9.49
CA TRP A 66 -10.61 2.68 -9.66
C TRP A 66 -9.32 2.20 -10.33
N VAL A 67 -8.32 3.07 -10.49
CA VAL A 67 -6.98 2.64 -10.92
C VAL A 67 -6.25 2.01 -9.74
N SER A 68 -5.65 0.83 -9.95
CA SER A 68 -5.00 0.02 -8.91
C SER A 68 -3.47 0.00 -8.97
N ASP A 69 -2.89 0.54 -10.04
CA ASP A 69 -1.46 0.58 -10.29
C ASP A 69 -1.06 1.87 -11.04
N GLY A 70 0.14 2.34 -10.76
CA GLY A 70 0.67 3.55 -11.39
C GLY A 70 1.85 4.11 -10.64
N GLU A 71 2.13 5.38 -10.87
CA GLU A 71 3.17 6.11 -10.15
C GLU A 71 2.56 7.34 -9.47
N ILE A 72 3.08 7.68 -8.29
CA ILE A 72 2.60 8.77 -7.46
C ILE A 72 3.78 9.62 -6.99
N GLU A 73 3.54 10.92 -6.97
CA GLU A 73 4.40 11.94 -6.37
C GLU A 73 3.53 12.84 -5.50
N LEU A 74 4.04 13.17 -4.31
CA LEU A 74 3.44 14.15 -3.43
C LEU A 74 4.32 15.40 -3.40
N ALA A 75 3.75 16.54 -3.78
CA ALA A 75 4.40 17.84 -3.72
C ALA A 75 3.65 18.72 -2.69
N PRO A 76 4.19 18.88 -1.47
CA PRO A 76 3.56 19.68 -0.44
C PRO A 76 3.40 21.14 -0.88
N GLN A 77 2.18 21.66 -0.77
CA GLN A 77 1.82 23.02 -1.12
C GLN A 77 0.59 23.46 -0.33
N THR A 78 0.46 24.76 -0.08
CA THR A 78 -0.72 25.31 0.58
C THR A 78 -1.75 25.72 -0.46
N TYR A 79 -2.99 25.29 -0.24
CA TYR A 79 -4.15 25.72 -1.00
C TYR A 79 -5.20 26.35 -0.09
N THR A 80 -6.10 27.13 -0.68
CA THR A 80 -7.31 27.60 0.01
C THR A 80 -8.38 26.51 -0.01
N ALA A 81 -9.29 26.57 0.96
CA ALA A 81 -10.46 25.70 0.98
C ALA A 81 -11.31 25.87 -0.30
N SER A 82 -11.98 24.80 -0.70
CA SER A 82 -12.88 24.74 -1.84
C SER A 82 -14.29 24.42 -1.35
N ASP A 83 -15.30 24.88 -2.10
CA ASP A 83 -16.71 24.57 -1.89
C ASP A 83 -17.11 23.19 -2.42
N TRP A 84 -16.17 22.46 -3.03
CA TRP A 84 -16.44 21.16 -3.63
C TRP A 84 -16.70 20.09 -2.56
N ASP A 85 -17.93 19.57 -2.49
CA ASP A 85 -18.27 18.46 -1.61
C ASP A 85 -17.78 17.12 -2.16
N PHE A 86 -16.52 16.82 -1.88
CA PHE A 86 -15.89 15.57 -2.23
C PHE A 86 -16.60 14.33 -1.63
N ASN A 87 -17.23 14.44 -0.46
CA ASN A 87 -17.81 13.25 0.18
C ASN A 87 -19.08 12.80 -0.53
N GLU A 88 -19.94 13.74 -0.92
CA GLU A 88 -21.10 13.45 -1.77
C GLU A 88 -20.66 12.83 -3.11
N VAL A 89 -19.57 13.35 -3.69
CA VAL A 89 -19.01 12.83 -4.94
C VAL A 89 -18.53 11.38 -4.79
N ILE A 90 -17.80 11.04 -3.72
CA ILE A 90 -17.37 9.65 -3.47
C ILE A 90 -18.58 8.72 -3.43
N ASP A 91 -19.62 9.10 -2.68
CA ASP A 91 -20.79 8.25 -2.51
C ASP A 91 -21.45 7.94 -3.87
N GLN A 92 -21.58 8.95 -4.72
CA GLN A 92 -22.08 8.78 -6.08
C GLN A 92 -21.17 7.88 -6.94
N VAL A 93 -19.84 8.07 -6.89
CA VAL A 93 -18.92 7.23 -7.67
C VAL A 93 -19.01 5.77 -7.26
N ILE A 94 -19.04 5.49 -5.95
CA ILE A 94 -19.16 4.12 -5.42
C ILE A 94 -20.50 3.49 -5.83
N LEU A 95 -21.60 4.23 -5.73
CA LEU A 95 -22.91 3.73 -6.17
C LEU A 95 -22.92 3.34 -7.65
N GLN A 96 -22.34 4.19 -8.50
CA GLN A 96 -22.42 4.05 -9.95
C GLN A 96 -21.41 3.04 -10.52
N SER A 97 -20.23 2.93 -9.91
CA SER A 97 -19.07 2.31 -10.56
C SER A 97 -18.17 1.46 -9.67
N SER A 98 -18.56 1.20 -8.42
CA SER A 98 -17.76 0.34 -7.53
C SER A 98 -17.47 -1.01 -8.18
N PRO A 99 -16.20 -1.44 -8.26
CA PRO A 99 -15.82 -2.70 -8.89
C PRO A 99 -16.36 -3.89 -8.10
N SER A 100 -16.72 -4.94 -8.83
CA SER A 100 -16.98 -6.26 -8.25
C SER A 100 -15.66 -6.91 -7.86
N MET A 101 -15.38 -6.91 -6.57
CA MET A 101 -14.20 -7.55 -6.00
C MET A 101 -14.39 -9.04 -5.76
N PRO A 102 -13.34 -9.88 -5.82
CA PRO A 102 -11.91 -9.54 -5.82
C PRO A 102 -11.15 -9.85 -7.12
N ASN A 103 -11.85 -10.13 -8.23
CA ASN A 103 -11.17 -10.57 -9.47
C ASN A 103 -10.25 -9.51 -10.09
N ILE A 104 -10.45 -8.22 -9.77
CA ILE A 104 -9.71 -7.11 -10.36
C ILE A 104 -8.40 -6.81 -9.60
N CYS A 105 -8.39 -6.97 -8.28
CA CYS A 105 -7.22 -6.73 -7.43
C CYS A 105 -7.21 -7.72 -6.25
N PRO A 106 -6.87 -9.00 -6.50
CA PRO A 106 -7.04 -10.07 -5.52
C PRO A 106 -6.20 -9.88 -4.25
N PHE A 107 -5.07 -9.18 -4.38
CA PHE A 107 -4.12 -8.98 -3.29
C PHE A 107 -4.66 -8.08 -2.16
N LEU A 108 -5.76 -7.34 -2.38
CA LEU A 108 -6.42 -6.57 -1.32
C LEU A 108 -6.95 -7.43 -0.16
N ARG A 109 -7.22 -8.71 -0.40
CA ARG A 109 -7.65 -9.63 0.66
C ARG A 109 -6.60 -9.78 1.78
N ASN A 110 -5.33 -9.52 1.46
CA ASN A 110 -4.22 -9.62 2.39
C ASN A 110 -3.97 -8.34 3.21
N LEU A 111 -4.85 -7.34 3.10
CA LEU A 111 -4.77 -6.13 3.90
C LEU A 111 -5.15 -6.41 5.35
N THR A 112 -4.32 -5.94 6.27
CA THR A 112 -4.74 -5.69 7.64
C THR A 112 -5.34 -4.29 7.70
N LEU A 113 -6.55 -4.18 8.25
CA LEU A 113 -7.31 -2.94 8.30
C LEU A 113 -7.24 -2.32 9.68
N GLU A 114 -7.12 -0.99 9.75
CA GLU A 114 -7.06 -0.21 10.98
C GLU A 114 -8.12 0.89 10.99
N LYS A 115 -8.73 1.10 12.16
CA LYS A 115 -9.64 2.23 12.36
C LYS A 115 -8.84 3.52 12.47
N SER A 116 -9.25 4.54 11.73
CA SER A 116 -8.75 5.88 11.95
C SER A 116 -9.46 6.58 13.12
N LYS A 117 -8.98 7.77 13.48
CA LYS A 117 -9.63 8.67 14.43
C LYS A 117 -10.74 9.54 13.82
N LEU A 118 -10.99 9.45 12.51
CA LEU A 118 -12.03 10.22 11.84
C LEU A 118 -13.42 9.62 12.13
N THR A 119 -14.38 10.47 12.47
CA THR A 119 -15.78 10.08 12.73
C THR A 119 -16.51 9.81 11.41
N ILE A 120 -17.45 8.85 11.41
CA ILE A 120 -18.34 8.57 10.26
C ILE A 120 -19.18 9.82 9.95
N GLN A 121 -19.44 10.07 8.67
CA GLN A 121 -20.37 11.11 8.25
C GLN A 121 -21.81 10.61 8.32
N ASP A 122 -22.66 11.39 8.98
CA ASP A 122 -24.06 11.03 9.21
C ASP A 122 -24.92 11.04 7.94
N GLN A 123 -24.47 11.74 6.89
CA GLN A 123 -25.23 11.94 5.64
C GLN A 123 -24.91 10.95 4.52
N SER A 124 -23.98 10.01 4.74
CA SER A 124 -23.59 9.07 3.68
C SER A 124 -24.63 7.95 3.50
N VAL A 125 -24.90 7.59 2.25
CA VAL A 125 -25.72 6.40 1.91
C VAL A 125 -25.05 5.09 2.36
N PHE A 126 -23.74 5.12 2.61
CA PHE A 126 -22.96 3.98 3.11
C PHE A 126 -22.75 4.02 4.62
N MET A 127 -23.37 4.94 5.35
CA MET A 127 -23.20 5.08 6.79
C MET A 127 -23.50 3.76 7.52
N THR A 128 -24.67 3.16 7.31
CA THR A 128 -25.07 1.93 8.01
C THR A 128 -24.10 0.78 7.75
N ILE A 129 -23.75 0.53 6.49
CA ILE A 129 -22.82 -0.55 6.13
C ILE A 129 -21.41 -0.27 6.65
N GLY A 130 -20.95 0.97 6.58
CA GLY A 130 -19.67 1.39 7.14
C GLY A 130 -19.61 1.18 8.66
N GLN A 131 -20.69 1.49 9.37
CA GLN A 131 -20.79 1.29 10.81
C GLN A 131 -20.76 -0.20 11.18
N LEU A 132 -21.43 -1.05 10.41
CA LEU A 132 -21.36 -2.50 10.58
C LEU A 132 -19.94 -3.03 10.41
N ILE A 133 -19.22 -2.59 9.37
CA ILE A 133 -17.81 -2.95 9.15
C ILE A 133 -16.95 -2.53 10.35
N LEU A 134 -17.08 -1.26 10.78
CA LEU A 134 -16.29 -0.76 11.91
C LEU A 134 -16.64 -1.46 13.23
N ASN A 135 -17.91 -1.79 13.48
CA ASN A 135 -18.32 -2.51 14.70
C ASN A 135 -17.80 -3.95 14.73
N ASN A 136 -17.66 -4.59 13.57
CA ASN A 136 -17.11 -5.95 13.46
C ASN A 136 -15.60 -6.03 13.68
N MET A 137 -14.88 -4.91 13.62
CA MET A 137 -13.48 -4.86 14.02
C MET A 137 -13.37 -4.87 15.56
N ARG A 138 -13.15 -6.07 16.13
CA ARG A 138 -13.08 -6.34 17.59
C ARG A 138 -11.82 -5.80 18.29
N GLY A 139 -11.04 -4.94 17.63
CA GLY A 139 -9.80 -4.37 18.14
C GLY A 139 -9.29 -3.19 17.31
N SER A 140 -7.99 -2.87 17.43
CA SER A 140 -7.34 -1.82 16.64
C SER A 140 -7.10 -2.22 15.18
N SER A 141 -7.12 -3.52 14.87
CA SER A 141 -7.07 -4.03 13.51
C SER A 141 -7.89 -5.29 13.27
N ALA A 142 -8.23 -5.56 12.01
CA ALA A 142 -8.90 -6.78 11.55
C ALA A 142 -8.52 -7.10 10.10
N ASP A 143 -8.65 -8.36 9.69
CA ASP A 143 -8.40 -8.78 8.31
C ASP A 143 -9.67 -8.68 7.45
N VAL A 144 -9.50 -8.45 6.15
CA VAL A 144 -10.60 -8.29 5.18
C VAL A 144 -11.55 -9.49 5.20
N GLU A 145 -11.02 -10.71 5.22
CA GLU A 145 -11.83 -11.94 5.21
C GLU A 145 -12.72 -12.06 6.45
N GLN A 146 -12.22 -11.65 7.61
CA GLN A 146 -13.00 -11.65 8.84
C GLN A 146 -14.17 -10.68 8.77
N LEU A 147 -13.95 -9.46 8.24
CA LEU A 147 -14.99 -8.44 8.17
C LEU A 147 -16.05 -8.72 7.11
N GLN A 148 -15.68 -9.43 6.04
CA GLN A 148 -16.61 -9.81 4.98
C GLN A 148 -17.63 -10.86 5.42
N SER A 149 -17.30 -11.70 6.43
CA SER A 149 -18.11 -12.87 6.83
C SER A 149 -19.59 -12.59 7.17
N ASN A 150 -19.92 -11.34 7.55
CA ASN A 150 -21.27 -10.96 7.98
C ASN A 150 -22.03 -10.09 6.97
N LEU A 151 -21.49 -9.90 5.75
CA LEU A 151 -22.06 -9.00 4.73
C LEU A 151 -22.04 -9.65 3.35
N SER A 152 -22.97 -9.28 2.46
CA SER A 152 -22.82 -9.70 1.07
C SER A 152 -21.54 -9.09 0.48
N PRO A 153 -20.87 -9.75 -0.47
CA PRO A 153 -19.65 -9.21 -1.08
C PRO A 153 -19.83 -7.78 -1.61
N SER A 154 -20.94 -7.51 -2.30
CA SER A 154 -21.23 -6.18 -2.86
C SER A 154 -21.34 -5.10 -1.78
N GLU A 155 -22.07 -5.37 -0.70
CA GLU A 155 -22.22 -4.43 0.41
C GLU A 155 -20.89 -4.19 1.13
N PHE A 156 -20.14 -5.26 1.39
CA PHE A 156 -18.84 -5.17 2.03
C PHE A 156 -17.91 -4.26 1.24
N TRP A 157 -17.76 -4.47 -0.07
CA TRP A 157 -16.81 -3.70 -0.88
C TRP A 157 -17.22 -2.24 -1.04
N LYS A 158 -18.52 -1.95 -1.21
CA LYS A 158 -19.01 -0.57 -1.24
C LYS A 158 -18.74 0.14 0.10
N GLY A 159 -19.06 -0.51 1.22
CA GLY A 159 -18.76 0.03 2.55
C GLY A 159 -17.26 0.19 2.80
N PHE A 160 -16.45 -0.78 2.38
CA PHE A 160 -14.99 -0.73 2.46
C PHE A 160 -14.42 0.45 1.70
N PHE A 161 -14.84 0.68 0.46
CA PHE A 161 -14.36 1.80 -0.36
C PHE A 161 -14.85 3.15 0.14
N TYR A 162 -16.05 3.23 0.68
CA TYR A 162 -16.54 4.44 1.34
C TYR A 162 -15.67 4.78 2.55
N LEU A 163 -15.47 3.82 3.45
CA LEU A 163 -14.67 4.03 4.65
C LEU A 163 -13.21 4.33 4.29
N SER A 164 -12.66 3.62 3.32
CA SER A 164 -11.29 3.84 2.86
C SER A 164 -11.14 5.19 2.20
N GLY A 165 -11.99 5.54 1.23
CA GLY A 165 -11.94 6.82 0.50
C GLY A 165 -12.19 8.05 1.37
N SER A 166 -12.94 7.87 2.45
CA SER A 166 -13.14 8.93 3.44
C SER A 166 -12.07 8.97 4.54
N GLY A 167 -11.07 8.09 4.49
CA GLY A 167 -9.94 8.04 5.42
C GLY A 167 -10.26 7.43 6.78
N ARG A 168 -11.41 6.75 6.91
CA ARG A 168 -11.94 6.18 8.16
C ARG A 168 -11.38 4.79 8.45
N LEU A 169 -11.09 4.06 7.39
CA LEU A 169 -10.47 2.75 7.41
C LEU A 169 -9.17 2.84 6.62
N ILE A 170 -8.10 2.32 7.21
CA ILE A 170 -6.78 2.35 6.59
C ILE A 170 -6.31 0.92 6.39
N GLY A 171 -6.00 0.56 5.14
CA GLY A 171 -5.36 -0.72 4.82
C GLY A 171 -3.85 -0.63 4.95
N ASP A 172 -3.24 -1.69 5.48
CA ASP A 172 -1.80 -1.84 5.59
C ASP A 172 -1.38 -3.29 5.29
N TYR A 173 -0.35 -3.43 4.45
CA TYR A 173 0.32 -4.71 4.20
C TYR A 173 1.49 -4.95 5.17
N GLY A 174 1.93 -3.93 5.90
CA GLY A 174 3.14 -3.95 6.70
C GLY A 174 3.12 -4.97 7.83
N LYS A 175 1.97 -5.15 8.49
CA LYS A 175 1.81 -6.13 9.59
C LYS A 175 2.10 -7.57 9.15
N SER A 176 1.66 -7.94 7.95
CA SER A 176 1.90 -9.26 7.37
C SER A 176 3.23 -9.32 6.61
N LEU A 177 3.38 -8.50 5.56
CA LEU A 177 4.49 -8.61 4.61
C LEU A 177 5.84 -8.17 5.19
N SER A 178 5.91 -7.11 6.00
CA SER A 178 7.21 -6.68 6.56
C SER A 178 7.77 -7.75 7.48
N THR A 179 6.93 -8.29 8.37
CA THR A 179 7.32 -9.35 9.31
C THR A 179 7.82 -10.58 8.56
N LEU A 180 7.11 -10.99 7.50
CA LEU A 180 7.46 -12.14 6.70
C LEU A 180 8.77 -11.94 5.93
N LEU A 181 8.95 -10.79 5.29
CA LEU A 181 10.17 -10.47 4.53
C LEU A 181 11.40 -10.34 5.43
N LEU A 182 11.24 -9.80 6.64
CA LEU A 182 12.31 -9.76 7.64
C LEU A 182 12.71 -11.15 8.09
N LYS A 183 11.75 -12.05 8.29
CA LYS A 183 12.03 -13.44 8.61
C LYS A 183 12.86 -14.10 7.50
N VAL A 184 12.44 -13.98 6.25
CA VAL A 184 13.19 -14.53 5.09
C VAL A 184 14.59 -13.92 5.01
N GLN A 185 14.72 -12.60 5.17
CA GLN A 185 16.01 -11.92 5.18
C GLN A 185 16.92 -12.45 6.30
N GLY A 186 16.39 -12.61 7.52
CA GLY A 186 17.12 -13.16 8.66
C GLY A 186 17.57 -14.60 8.43
N ASP A 187 16.71 -15.44 7.85
CA ASP A 187 17.04 -16.82 7.49
C ASP A 187 18.14 -16.87 6.43
N ILE A 188 18.09 -16.01 5.41
CA ILE A 188 19.17 -15.87 4.42
C ILE A 188 20.49 -15.50 5.09
N MET A 189 20.48 -14.46 5.95
CA MET A 189 21.68 -14.01 6.65
C MET A 189 22.28 -15.10 7.54
N SER A 190 21.44 -15.83 8.28
CA SER A 190 21.85 -16.96 9.11
C SER A 190 22.54 -18.06 8.29
N HIS A 191 21.95 -18.43 7.15
CA HIS A 191 22.54 -19.42 6.25
C HIS A 191 23.86 -18.95 5.62
N LEU A 192 23.93 -17.69 5.17
CA LEU A 192 25.17 -17.10 4.65
C LEU A 192 26.27 -17.08 5.71
N GLN A 193 25.95 -16.65 6.93
CA GLN A 193 26.90 -16.61 8.03
C GLN A 193 27.45 -18.01 8.37
N LYS A 194 26.58 -19.02 8.35
CA LYS A 194 26.96 -20.41 8.63
C LYS A 194 27.87 -21.02 7.56
N ILE A 195 27.66 -20.70 6.28
CA ILE A 195 28.35 -21.35 5.15
C ILE A 195 29.58 -20.54 4.70
N LEU A 196 29.46 -19.22 4.66
CA LEU A 196 30.43 -18.30 4.06
C LEU A 196 31.06 -17.33 5.07
N GLY A 197 30.61 -17.37 6.32
CA GLY A 197 31.12 -16.52 7.40
C GLY A 197 30.41 -15.17 7.53
N LYS A 198 30.61 -14.54 8.69
CA LYS A 198 29.94 -13.30 9.11
C LYS A 198 30.11 -12.15 8.10
N ARG A 199 31.32 -11.96 7.57
CA ARG A 199 31.64 -10.86 6.64
C ARG A 199 30.78 -10.88 5.36
N ILE A 200 30.48 -12.06 4.83
CA ILE A 200 29.64 -12.20 3.62
C ILE A 200 28.18 -11.92 3.94
N ALA A 201 27.68 -12.35 5.11
CA ALA A 201 26.32 -12.05 5.55
C ALA A 201 26.10 -10.55 5.80
N GLU A 202 27.09 -9.87 6.40
CA GLU A 202 27.06 -8.41 6.58
C GLU A 202 27.08 -7.67 5.24
N ALA A 203 27.96 -8.07 4.32
CA ALA A 203 28.01 -7.48 2.97
C ALA A 203 26.68 -7.66 2.20
N TYR A 204 26.00 -8.80 2.36
CA TYR A 204 24.67 -9.01 1.79
C TYR A 204 23.64 -8.04 2.37
N HIS A 205 23.63 -7.88 3.70
CA HIS A 205 22.68 -6.99 4.37
C HIS A 205 22.91 -5.53 3.97
N GLU A 206 24.17 -5.07 3.98
CA GLU A 206 24.54 -3.72 3.55
C GLU A 206 24.12 -3.45 2.11
N ARG A 207 24.40 -4.40 1.21
CA ARG A 207 24.05 -4.26 -0.20
C ARG A 207 22.54 -4.23 -0.42
N LEU A 208 21.79 -5.11 0.23
CA LEU A 208 20.33 -5.13 0.15
C LEU A 208 19.74 -3.80 0.64
N SER A 209 20.28 -3.25 1.74
CA SER A 209 19.88 -1.94 2.25
C SER A 209 20.15 -0.82 1.26
N GLN A 210 21.33 -0.80 0.62
CA GLN A 210 21.66 0.19 -0.40
C GLN A 210 20.72 0.10 -1.60
N GLU A 211 20.46 -1.10 -2.13
CA GLU A 211 19.62 -1.28 -3.31
C GLU A 211 18.15 -0.92 -3.04
N MET A 212 17.65 -1.17 -1.84
CA MET A 212 16.33 -0.69 -1.44
C MET A 212 16.27 0.83 -1.25
N ASP A 213 17.28 1.44 -0.62
CA ASP A 213 17.37 2.91 -0.46
C ASP A 213 17.44 3.62 -1.84
N GLU A 214 18.13 3.04 -2.82
CA GLU A 214 18.21 3.55 -4.19
C GLU A 214 16.85 3.50 -4.92
N LEU A 215 16.10 2.41 -4.72
CA LEU A 215 14.79 2.24 -5.34
C LEU A 215 13.69 3.03 -4.61
N TRP A 216 13.82 3.20 -3.29
CA TRP A 216 12.85 3.83 -2.39
C TRP A 216 13.49 4.87 -1.45
N PRO A 217 13.96 6.02 -1.95
CA PRO A 217 14.80 6.96 -1.20
C PRO A 217 14.09 7.77 -0.10
N ASN A 218 12.76 7.92 -0.16
CA ASN A 218 11.99 8.82 0.71
C ASN A 218 11.38 8.13 1.95
N LEU A 219 12.04 7.09 2.47
CA LEU A 219 11.52 6.28 3.56
C LEU A 219 11.81 6.86 4.95
N PRO A 220 10.86 6.76 5.92
CA PRO A 220 11.14 7.07 7.30
C PRO A 220 12.19 6.10 7.86
N LYS A 221 13.39 6.61 8.11
CA LYS A 221 14.45 5.87 8.80
C LYS A 221 14.11 5.82 10.30
N HIS A 222 13.88 4.63 10.86
CA HIS A 222 13.57 4.49 12.29
C HIS A 222 14.82 4.84 13.13
N LYS A 223 14.65 5.54 14.26
CA LYS A 223 15.76 6.11 15.03
C LYS A 223 16.59 5.11 15.87
N ASN A 224 16.13 3.88 16.10
CA ASN A 224 16.68 3.03 17.17
C ASN A 224 17.12 1.61 16.78
N TYR A 225 17.22 1.27 15.51
CA TYR A 225 17.93 0.06 15.09
C TYR A 225 18.63 0.34 13.78
N ASP A 226 19.88 -0.11 13.66
CA ASP A 226 20.57 -0.22 12.39
C ASP A 226 19.66 -0.92 11.38
N ARG A 227 19.12 -0.13 10.44
CA ARG A 227 18.53 -0.50 9.15
C ARG A 227 17.65 -1.75 9.15
N ILE A 228 16.44 -1.60 9.70
CA ILE A 228 15.31 -2.49 9.41
C ILE A 228 14.12 -1.60 9.02
N TYR A 229 13.60 -1.78 7.80
CA TYR A 229 12.51 -0.99 7.22
C TYR A 229 11.33 -0.86 8.19
N GLY A 230 10.91 0.37 8.50
CA GLY A 230 9.56 0.61 8.97
C GLY A 230 8.57 0.24 7.87
N ALA A 231 7.29 0.02 8.22
CA ALA A 231 6.24 -0.16 7.21
C ALA A 231 6.32 1.00 6.21
N TYR A 232 6.38 0.65 4.92
CA TYR A 232 6.40 1.64 3.85
C TYR A 232 5.17 2.52 3.92
N ASP A 233 5.26 3.74 3.38
CA ASP A 233 4.08 4.59 3.30
C ASP A 233 2.96 3.83 2.56
N ARG A 234 1.82 3.71 3.24
CA ARG A 234 0.65 2.93 2.80
C ARG A 234 0.11 3.39 1.45
N ILE A 235 0.43 4.60 0.99
CA ILE A 235 0.05 5.11 -0.33
C ILE A 235 0.68 4.31 -1.49
N TYR A 236 1.74 3.53 -1.25
CA TYR A 236 2.40 2.72 -2.27
C TYR A 236 1.88 1.27 -2.31
N GLY A 237 1.03 0.88 -1.35
CA GLY A 237 0.53 -0.48 -1.15
C GLY A 237 1.61 -1.55 -1.20
N ALA A 238 1.50 -2.50 -2.12
CA ALA A 238 2.40 -3.65 -2.17
C ALA A 238 3.71 -3.39 -2.94
N ALA A 239 3.82 -2.30 -3.70
CA ALA A 239 4.97 -1.98 -4.56
C ALA A 239 6.34 -2.11 -3.85
N PRO A 240 6.53 -1.56 -2.65
CA PRO A 240 7.80 -1.70 -1.96
C PRO A 240 8.08 -3.14 -1.51
N TYR A 241 7.07 -3.88 -1.07
CA TYR A 241 7.22 -5.27 -0.66
C TYR A 241 7.57 -6.15 -1.86
N ARG A 242 6.99 -5.92 -3.04
CA ARG A 242 7.37 -6.60 -4.29
C ARG A 242 8.84 -6.35 -4.65
N THR A 243 9.28 -5.09 -4.49
CA THR A 243 10.69 -4.71 -4.71
C THR A 243 11.61 -5.47 -3.74
N TRP A 244 11.26 -5.50 -2.45
CA TRP A 244 12.04 -6.20 -1.44
C TRP A 244 12.12 -7.71 -1.72
N THR A 245 10.98 -8.37 -1.98
CA THR A 245 10.93 -9.80 -2.30
C THR A 245 11.86 -10.15 -3.45
N LYS A 246 11.86 -9.32 -4.51
CA LYS A 246 12.75 -9.48 -5.67
C LYS A 246 14.23 -9.30 -5.28
N LEU A 247 14.56 -8.25 -4.54
CA LEU A 247 15.94 -7.96 -4.16
C LEU A 247 16.55 -8.98 -3.20
N LEU A 248 15.75 -9.69 -2.39
CA LEU A 248 16.26 -10.79 -1.54
C LEU A 248 16.98 -11.86 -2.38
N GLY A 249 16.43 -12.21 -3.55
CA GLY A 249 17.04 -13.17 -4.47
C GLY A 249 18.12 -12.59 -5.39
N GLU A 250 18.00 -11.33 -5.78
CA GLU A 250 18.97 -10.69 -6.69
C GLU A 250 20.24 -10.22 -5.96
N THR A 251 20.13 -9.77 -4.71
CA THR A 251 21.28 -9.26 -3.96
C THR A 251 22.25 -10.38 -3.61
N ILE A 252 21.72 -11.55 -3.26
CA ILE A 252 22.56 -12.66 -2.79
C ILE A 252 23.54 -13.16 -3.85
N THR A 253 23.16 -13.10 -5.13
CA THR A 253 24.02 -13.51 -6.25
C THR A 253 25.11 -12.49 -6.58
N LYS A 254 25.03 -11.28 -6.03
CA LYS A 254 26.06 -10.24 -6.15
C LYS A 254 27.14 -10.34 -5.07
N VAL A 255 26.86 -11.02 -3.96
CA VAL A 255 27.75 -11.09 -2.78
C VAL A 255 28.30 -12.50 -2.55
N ALA A 256 27.59 -13.55 -2.97
CA ALA A 256 28.03 -14.93 -2.92
C ALA A 256 28.10 -15.55 -4.31
N SER A 257 28.88 -16.64 -4.47
CA SER A 257 28.84 -17.43 -5.70
C SER A 257 27.41 -17.88 -6.00
N SER A 258 27.04 -17.87 -7.28
CA SER A 258 25.65 -18.09 -7.71
C SER A 258 25.02 -19.35 -7.12
N GLY A 259 25.76 -20.46 -7.07
CA GLY A 259 25.28 -21.73 -6.51
C GLY A 259 25.02 -21.70 -5.00
N LEU A 260 25.95 -21.13 -4.21
CA LEU A 260 25.82 -21.11 -2.74
C LEU A 260 24.81 -20.05 -2.29
N GLY A 261 24.79 -18.88 -2.94
CA GLY A 261 23.79 -17.85 -2.71
C GLY A 261 22.38 -18.37 -2.99
N GLN A 262 22.14 -18.95 -4.16
CA GLN A 262 20.84 -19.54 -4.49
C GLN A 262 20.43 -20.65 -3.52
N SER A 263 21.37 -21.45 -3.01
CA SER A 263 21.08 -22.48 -2.01
C SER A 263 20.56 -21.86 -0.70
N CYS A 264 21.19 -20.78 -0.22
CA CYS A 264 20.76 -20.08 0.99
C CYS A 264 19.36 -19.47 0.82
N TYR A 265 19.09 -18.84 -0.32
CA TYR A 265 17.78 -18.29 -0.66
C TYR A 265 16.70 -19.37 -0.72
N LYS A 266 16.94 -20.47 -1.43
CA LYS A 266 16.02 -21.61 -1.52
C LYS A 266 15.71 -22.23 -0.15
N LYS A 267 16.72 -22.33 0.72
CA LYS A 267 16.54 -22.84 2.10
C LYS A 267 15.66 -21.91 2.94
N ALA A 268 15.87 -20.61 2.86
CA ALA A 268 15.03 -19.63 3.55
C ALA A 268 13.57 -19.72 3.07
N TRP A 269 13.34 -19.86 1.76
CA TRP A 269 11.99 -20.07 1.22
C TRP A 269 11.36 -21.40 1.61
N ALA A 270 12.13 -22.49 1.63
CA ALA A 270 11.62 -23.80 2.03
C ALA A 270 11.25 -23.88 3.52
N ALA A 271 11.73 -22.95 4.35
CA ALA A 271 11.39 -22.85 5.77
C ALA A 271 10.06 -22.10 6.02
N LEU A 272 9.46 -21.50 4.99
CA LEU A 272 8.18 -20.84 5.09
C LEU A 272 7.03 -21.84 5.18
N LYS A 273 5.96 -21.44 5.86
CA LYS A 273 4.70 -22.18 5.77
C LYS A 273 4.13 -22.07 4.35
N PRO A 274 3.34 -23.05 3.89
CA PRO A 274 2.76 -23.01 2.53
C PRO A 274 2.00 -21.72 2.22
N GLU A 275 1.23 -21.20 3.18
CA GLU A 275 0.47 -19.95 3.06
C GLU A 275 1.38 -18.72 2.87
N ASP A 276 2.46 -18.64 3.65
CA ASP A 276 3.45 -17.56 3.59
C ASP A 276 4.22 -17.60 2.26
N ALA A 277 4.62 -18.79 1.83
CA ALA A 277 5.30 -19.00 0.56
C ALA A 277 4.40 -18.60 -0.62
N ASN A 278 3.12 -18.99 -0.59
CA ASN A 278 2.15 -18.60 -1.61
C ASN A 278 1.94 -17.08 -1.66
N LEU A 279 1.87 -16.41 -0.50
CA LEU A 279 1.75 -14.96 -0.42
C LEU A 279 2.96 -14.24 -1.04
N LEU A 280 4.18 -14.69 -0.73
CA LEU A 280 5.39 -14.12 -1.36
C LEU A 280 5.49 -14.44 -2.84
N GLN A 281 5.03 -15.63 -3.27
CA GLN A 281 5.00 -15.98 -4.68
C GLN A 281 4.05 -15.06 -5.47
N GLN A 282 2.91 -14.69 -4.89
CA GLN A 282 1.99 -13.71 -5.49
C GLN A 282 2.62 -12.31 -5.65
N LEU A 283 3.56 -11.92 -4.78
CA LEU A 283 4.29 -10.65 -4.92
C LEU A 283 5.27 -10.66 -6.10
N LEU A 284 5.78 -11.84 -6.48
CA LEU A 284 6.72 -12.00 -7.59
C LEU A 284 6.05 -12.11 -8.96
N ASN A 285 4.76 -12.47 -8.98
CA ASN A 285 3.93 -12.53 -10.18
C ASN A 285 3.34 -11.16 -10.51
#